data_AF-A0A355X6R0-F1
#
_entry.id   AF-A0A355X6R0-F1
#
_cell.length_a   1.000
_cell.length_b   1.000
_cell.length_c   1.000
_cell.angle_alpha   90.00
_cell.angle_beta   90.00
_cell.angle_gamma   90.00
#
_symmetry.space_group_name_H-M   'P 1'
#
loop_
_entity.id
_entity.type
_entity.pdbx_description
1 polymer ?
#
loop_
_entity_poly.entity_id
_entity_poly.type
_entity_poly.pdbx_seq_one_letter_code
_entity_poly.pdbx_strand_id
1 'polypeptide(L)'
;MSLTKSREILSVILTVLIALGGILFFSSSLIKYTLCSEAYMTKIFSSDSLYSQCKDNFTDRTAVIEARSGIPAGVFETILNNRIPAGKTAVQRIFTGNNASLYDEALVDEFEELCLEYLNGNSVKYDKEQVHNTAIYAAEVYSDCFGIQNCGRVQAFISNANYQYGKYASTGLLILTVSIALLLILFTKKDYVLRVIYSAFTATGLSLFLIGICALIFGIANELMVEPHHYADALTRSVNIVLIITSVTGAVITALAISGSVSQYKKSKHNQ
;
A
#
# COMPACT_ATOMS: atom_id res chain seq x y z
N MET A 1 24.45 -15.82 42.92
CA MET A 1 24.04 -14.66 42.09
C MET A 1 23.28 -13.70 43.00
N SER A 2 23.72 -12.45 43.17
CA SER A 2 23.04 -11.51 44.09
C SER A 2 21.68 -11.08 43.53
N LEU A 3 20.70 -10.84 44.41
CA LEU A 3 19.33 -10.42 44.06
C LEU A 3 19.34 -9.18 43.14
N THR A 4 20.32 -8.30 43.31
CA THR A 4 20.53 -7.07 42.52
C THR A 4 20.86 -7.38 41.05
N LYS A 5 21.80 -8.30 40.78
CA LYS A 5 22.17 -8.72 39.42
C LYS A 5 20.99 -9.38 38.69
N SER A 6 20.17 -10.14 39.42
CA SER A 6 18.98 -10.78 38.84
C SER A 6 17.92 -9.75 38.42
N ARG A 7 17.74 -8.66 39.17
CA ARG A 7 16.77 -7.60 38.86
C ARG A 7 17.22 -6.74 37.68
N GLU A 8 18.52 -6.50 37.54
CA GLU A 8 19.08 -5.79 36.38
C GLU A 8 18.83 -6.56 35.08
N ILE A 9 19.17 -7.86 35.05
CA ILE A 9 18.93 -8.73 33.88
C ILE A 9 17.44 -8.77 33.51
N LEU A 10 16.57 -8.93 34.52
CA LEU A 10 15.13 -8.96 34.29
C LEU A 10 14.60 -7.65 33.71
N SER A 11 15.13 -6.50 34.15
CA SER A 11 14.75 -5.20 33.59
C SER A 11 15.17 -5.05 32.12
N VAL A 12 16.34 -5.58 31.74
CA VAL A 12 16.79 -5.60 30.34
C VAL A 12 15.86 -6.47 29.48
N ILE A 13 15.53 -7.67 29.96
CA ILE A 13 14.60 -8.57 29.25
C ILE A 13 13.24 -7.90 29.04
N LEU A 14 12.68 -7.29 30.09
CA LEU A 14 11.41 -6.59 30.00
C LEU A 14 11.48 -5.37 29.05
N THR A 15 12.62 -4.67 29.02
CA THR A 15 12.86 -3.57 28.06
C THR A 15 12.77 -4.08 26.61
N VAL A 16 13.45 -5.19 26.32
CA VAL A 16 13.45 -5.81 24.99
C VAL A 16 12.05 -6.29 24.61
N LEU A 17 11.32 -6.91 25.55
CA LEU A 17 9.95 -7.36 25.28
C LEU A 17 9.00 -6.19 24.99
N ILE A 18 9.08 -5.08 25.74
CA ILE A 18 8.30 -3.87 25.45
C ILE A 18 8.66 -3.34 24.06
N ALA A 19 9.95 -3.31 23.72
CA ALA A 19 10.40 -2.84 22.42
C ALA A 19 9.83 -3.70 21.27
N LEU A 20 9.99 -5.02 21.37
CA LEU A 20 9.46 -5.98 20.39
C LEU A 20 7.94 -5.90 20.28
N GLY A 21 7.23 -5.87 21.41
CA GLY A 21 5.77 -5.74 21.44
C GLY A 21 5.29 -4.45 20.76
N GLY A 22 5.99 -3.33 21.02
CA GLY A 22 5.74 -2.05 20.37
C GLY A 22 5.96 -2.11 18.87
N ILE A 23 7.11 -2.62 18.40
CA ILE A 23 7.43 -2.75 16.97
C ILE A 23 6.34 -3.56 16.27
N LEU A 24 5.96 -4.69 16.85
CA LEU A 24 4.99 -5.62 16.27
C LEU A 24 3.58 -4.99 16.20
N PHE A 25 3.16 -4.29 17.26
CA PHE A 25 1.89 -3.56 17.32
C PHE A 25 1.83 -2.41 16.31
N PHE A 26 2.82 -1.52 16.30
CA PHE A 26 2.82 -0.34 15.42
C PHE A 26 2.97 -0.74 13.95
N SER A 27 3.87 -1.67 13.62
CA SER A 27 4.09 -2.08 12.22
C SER A 27 2.85 -2.78 11.64
N SER A 28 2.23 -3.70 12.39
CA SER A 28 1.02 -4.39 11.93
C SER A 28 -0.16 -3.42 11.77
N SER A 29 -0.30 -2.45 12.67
CA SER A 29 -1.31 -1.39 12.57
C SER A 29 -1.09 -0.51 11.34
N LEU A 30 0.15 -0.05 11.10
CA LEU A 30 0.47 0.78 9.94
C LEU A 30 0.14 0.05 8.63
N ILE A 31 0.55 -1.21 8.49
CA ILE A 31 0.26 -2.02 7.29
C ILE A 31 -1.26 -2.19 7.11
N LYS A 32 -2.00 -2.47 8.19
CA LYS A 32 -3.45 -2.68 8.15
C LYS A 32 -4.20 -1.44 7.67
N TYR A 33 -3.85 -0.27 8.19
CA TYR A 33 -4.54 0.99 7.87
C TYR A 33 -4.05 1.65 6.58
N THR A 34 -2.99 1.12 5.95
CA THR A 34 -2.44 1.63 4.69
C THR A 34 -2.58 0.60 3.56
N LEU A 35 -1.55 -0.22 3.29
CA LEU A 35 -1.49 -1.13 2.15
C LEU A 35 -2.66 -2.14 2.12
N CYS A 36 -3.19 -2.52 3.29
CA CYS A 36 -4.32 -3.45 3.40
C CYS A 36 -5.68 -2.74 3.55
N SER A 37 -5.73 -1.43 3.32
CA SER A 37 -6.94 -0.61 3.34
C SER A 37 -7.33 -0.23 1.92
N GLU A 38 -8.51 -0.66 1.48
CA GLU A 38 -9.06 -0.33 0.16
C GLU A 38 -9.18 1.19 -0.02
N ALA A 39 -9.59 1.92 1.03
CA ALA A 39 -9.72 3.37 1.01
C ALA A 39 -8.38 4.09 0.77
N TYR A 40 -7.31 3.61 1.41
CA TYR A 40 -5.96 4.17 1.21
C TYR A 40 -5.46 3.90 -0.21
N MET A 41 -5.56 2.64 -0.66
CA MET A 41 -5.13 2.24 -2.01
C MET A 41 -5.92 2.96 -3.09
N THR A 42 -7.24 3.13 -2.91
CA THR A 42 -8.10 3.92 -3.80
C THR A 42 -7.58 5.35 -3.94
N LYS A 43 -7.21 6.01 -2.83
CA LYS A 43 -6.68 7.38 -2.90
C LYS A 43 -5.40 7.49 -3.74
N ILE A 44 -4.52 6.48 -3.70
CA ILE A 44 -3.29 6.48 -4.49
C ILE A 44 -3.59 6.20 -5.98
N PHE A 45 -4.49 5.26 -6.26
CA PHE A 45 -4.83 4.82 -7.61
C PHE A 45 -5.82 5.74 -8.32
N SER A 46 -6.59 6.54 -7.60
CA SER A 46 -7.44 7.59 -8.16
C SER A 46 -6.66 8.88 -8.45
N SER A 47 -5.33 8.82 -8.56
CA SER A 47 -4.52 9.98 -8.93
C SER A 47 -4.66 10.29 -10.42
N ASP A 48 -4.80 11.58 -10.74
CA ASP A 48 -4.89 12.06 -12.13
C ASP A 48 -3.69 11.62 -12.97
N SER A 49 -2.53 11.46 -12.33
CA SER A 49 -1.32 10.96 -12.98
C SER A 49 -1.46 9.53 -13.51
N LEU A 50 -2.10 8.63 -12.75
CA LEU A 50 -2.27 7.24 -13.19
C LEU A 50 -3.26 7.18 -14.36
N TYR A 51 -4.37 7.91 -14.25
CA TYR A 51 -5.35 7.99 -15.33
C TYR A 51 -4.75 8.59 -16.60
N SER A 52 -3.97 9.68 -16.50
CA SER A 52 -3.28 10.27 -17.64
C SER A 52 -2.36 9.26 -18.32
N GLN A 53 -1.55 8.52 -17.56
CA GLN A 53 -0.65 7.50 -18.13
C GLN A 53 -1.40 6.36 -18.84
N CYS A 54 -2.51 5.87 -18.26
CA CYS A 54 -3.35 4.88 -18.93
C CYS A 54 -3.95 5.45 -20.22
N LYS A 55 -4.42 6.70 -20.18
CA LYS A 55 -4.99 7.40 -21.33
C LYS A 55 -3.96 7.63 -22.43
N ASP A 56 -2.79 8.14 -22.11
CA ASP A 56 -1.73 8.44 -23.09
C ASP A 56 -1.29 7.15 -23.81
N ASN A 57 -1.09 6.05 -23.06
CA ASN A 57 -0.79 4.74 -23.64
C ASN A 57 -1.94 4.19 -24.49
N PHE A 58 -3.19 4.46 -24.12
CA PHE A 58 -4.35 4.09 -24.94
C PHE A 58 -4.41 4.90 -26.23
N THR A 59 -4.23 6.22 -26.18
CA THR A 59 -4.16 7.12 -27.35
C THR A 59 -3.04 6.70 -28.32
N ASP A 60 -1.86 6.36 -27.81
CA ASP A 60 -0.75 5.87 -28.65
C ASP A 60 -1.12 4.56 -29.37
N ARG A 61 -1.83 3.66 -28.69
CA ARG A 61 -2.26 2.39 -29.28
C ARG A 61 -3.46 2.53 -30.21
N THR A 62 -4.39 3.45 -29.97
CA THR A 62 -5.52 3.72 -30.88
C THR A 62 -5.04 4.35 -32.19
N ALA A 63 -3.95 5.12 -32.20
CA ALA A 63 -3.32 5.58 -33.43
C ALA A 63 -2.84 4.42 -34.33
N VAL A 64 -2.41 3.30 -33.73
CA VAL A 64 -2.06 2.08 -34.47
C VAL A 64 -3.31 1.39 -35.03
N ILE A 65 -4.42 1.41 -34.30
CA ILE A 65 -5.72 0.88 -34.76
C ILE A 65 -6.23 1.70 -35.95
N GLU A 66 -6.10 3.02 -35.88
CA GLU A 66 -6.46 3.93 -36.98
C GLU A 66 -5.68 3.62 -38.25
N ALA A 67 -4.35 3.49 -38.14
CA ALA A 67 -3.50 3.18 -39.29
C ALA A 67 -3.85 1.84 -39.96
N ARG A 68 -4.44 0.89 -39.22
CA ARG A 68 -4.82 -0.45 -39.73
C ARG A 68 -6.24 -0.53 -40.26
N SER A 69 -7.18 0.11 -39.57
CA SER A 69 -8.62 0.01 -39.86
C SER A 69 -9.14 1.14 -40.74
N GLY A 70 -8.43 2.28 -40.80
CA GLY A 70 -8.91 3.51 -41.43
C GLY A 70 -9.98 4.25 -40.63
N ILE A 71 -10.31 3.79 -39.41
CA ILE A 71 -11.23 4.45 -38.49
C ILE A 71 -10.43 5.41 -37.59
N PRO A 72 -10.79 6.70 -37.50
CA PRO A 72 -10.04 7.66 -36.69
C PRO A 72 -9.90 7.25 -35.22
N ALA A 73 -8.73 7.47 -34.63
CA ALA A 73 -8.45 7.12 -33.22
C ALA A 73 -9.49 7.71 -32.24
N GLY A 74 -9.99 8.91 -32.53
CA GLY A 74 -11.01 9.59 -31.72
C GLY A 74 -12.32 8.81 -31.56
N VAL A 75 -12.66 7.92 -32.51
CA VAL A 75 -13.83 7.03 -32.38
C VAL A 75 -13.62 6.07 -31.22
N PHE A 76 -12.45 5.44 -31.13
CA PHE A 76 -12.11 4.53 -30.02
C PHE A 76 -11.95 5.27 -28.69
N GLU A 77 -11.41 6.49 -28.70
CA GLU A 77 -11.27 7.31 -27.49
C GLU A 77 -12.60 7.77 -26.90
N THR A 78 -13.69 7.72 -27.67
CA THR A 78 -15.04 8.07 -27.18
C THR A 78 -15.47 7.15 -26.03
N ILE A 79 -14.95 5.92 -25.95
CA ILE A 79 -15.20 5.00 -24.85
C ILE A 79 -14.80 5.59 -23.47
N LEU A 80 -13.83 6.50 -23.44
CA LEU A 80 -13.35 7.15 -22.22
C LEU A 80 -14.37 8.13 -21.63
N ASN A 81 -15.34 8.60 -22.43
CA ASN A 81 -16.45 9.43 -21.96
C ASN A 81 -17.56 8.58 -21.32
N ASN A 82 -17.66 7.31 -21.72
CA ASN A 82 -18.76 6.42 -21.35
C ASN A 82 -18.41 5.47 -20.18
N ARG A 83 -17.12 5.25 -19.89
CA ARG A 83 -16.66 4.37 -18.80
C ARG A 83 -15.84 5.11 -17.73
N ILE A 84 -16.07 4.74 -16.46
CA ILE A 84 -15.41 5.33 -15.27
C ILE A 84 -13.93 4.89 -15.21
N PRO A 85 -13.00 5.77 -14.75
CA PRO A 85 -11.56 5.52 -14.82
C PRO A 85 -11.06 4.27 -14.07
N ALA A 86 -10.06 3.63 -14.67
CA ALA A 86 -9.19 2.54 -14.20
C ALA A 86 -8.90 2.45 -12.69
N GLY A 87 -8.79 3.58 -11.97
CA GLY A 87 -8.23 3.61 -10.61
C GLY A 87 -9.06 2.86 -9.56
N LYS A 88 -10.39 3.11 -9.51
CA LYS A 88 -11.27 2.47 -8.52
C LYS A 88 -11.47 0.99 -8.82
N THR A 89 -11.57 0.65 -10.11
CA THR A 89 -11.74 -0.71 -10.60
C THR A 89 -10.47 -1.55 -10.37
N ALA A 90 -9.28 -0.97 -10.57
CA ALA A 90 -8.01 -1.64 -10.30
C ALA A 90 -7.83 -1.98 -8.81
N VAL A 91 -8.18 -1.07 -7.90
CA VAL A 91 -8.13 -1.34 -6.45
C VAL A 91 -9.14 -2.40 -6.05
N GLN A 92 -10.38 -2.32 -6.53
CA GLN A 92 -11.35 -3.38 -6.29
C GLN A 92 -10.84 -4.74 -6.78
N ARG A 93 -10.16 -4.81 -7.93
CA ARG A 93 -9.55 -6.06 -8.43
C ARG A 93 -8.42 -6.58 -7.55
N ILE A 94 -7.58 -5.69 -7.00
CA ILE A 94 -6.54 -6.06 -6.02
C ILE A 94 -7.16 -6.62 -4.73
N PHE A 95 -8.33 -6.15 -4.30
CA PHE A 95 -8.93 -6.55 -3.02
C PHE A 95 -9.95 -7.70 -3.14
N THR A 96 -10.67 -7.80 -4.25
CA THR A 96 -11.73 -8.81 -4.46
C THR A 96 -11.23 -10.08 -5.14
N GLY A 97 -10.02 -10.06 -5.72
CA GLY A 97 -9.47 -11.24 -6.40
C GLY A 97 -10.12 -11.53 -7.76
N ASN A 98 -11.06 -10.70 -8.21
CA ASN A 98 -11.60 -10.78 -9.56
C ASN A 98 -10.52 -10.34 -10.55
N ASN A 99 -9.67 -11.28 -10.96
CA ASN A 99 -8.74 -11.17 -12.09
C ASN A 99 -9.48 -11.07 -13.44
N ALA A 100 -10.78 -10.74 -13.45
CA ALA A 100 -11.52 -10.56 -14.68
C ALA A 100 -10.86 -9.43 -15.46
N SER A 101 -10.35 -9.75 -16.64
CA SER A 101 -9.93 -8.78 -17.64
C SER A 101 -10.97 -7.63 -17.74
N LEU A 102 -10.57 -6.41 -18.09
CA LEU A 102 -11.60 -5.42 -18.52
C LEU A 102 -12.22 -5.83 -19.86
N TYR A 103 -11.60 -6.80 -20.54
CA TYR A 103 -12.14 -7.45 -21.71
C TYR A 103 -13.36 -8.31 -21.34
N ASP A 104 -14.50 -7.94 -21.91
CA ASP A 104 -15.73 -8.73 -21.95
C ASP A 104 -16.44 -8.50 -23.30
N GLU A 105 -17.41 -9.36 -23.63
CA GLU A 105 -18.17 -9.24 -24.89
C GLU A 105 -18.91 -7.90 -24.99
N ALA A 106 -19.37 -7.34 -23.88
CA ALA A 106 -20.05 -6.04 -23.87
C ALA A 106 -19.13 -4.89 -24.29
N LEU A 107 -17.85 -4.94 -23.91
CA LEU A 107 -16.85 -3.96 -24.35
C LEU A 107 -16.58 -4.08 -25.87
N VAL A 108 -16.58 -5.31 -26.40
CA VAL A 108 -16.46 -5.53 -27.85
C VAL A 108 -17.67 -4.93 -28.57
N ASP A 109 -18.88 -5.20 -28.07
CA ASP A 109 -20.12 -4.66 -28.64
C ASP A 109 -20.13 -3.12 -28.62
N GLU A 110 -19.67 -2.49 -27.53
CA GLU A 110 -19.55 -1.03 -27.43
C GLU A 110 -18.58 -0.45 -28.47
N PHE A 111 -17.41 -1.08 -28.67
CA PHE A 111 -16.46 -0.63 -29.70
C PHE A 111 -16.99 -0.87 -31.12
N GLU A 112 -17.71 -1.97 -31.34
CA GLU A 112 -18.34 -2.26 -32.63
C GLU A 112 -19.41 -1.22 -32.96
N GLU A 113 -20.26 -0.85 -31.99
CA GLU A 113 -21.28 0.18 -32.14
C GLU A 113 -20.66 1.53 -32.50
N LEU A 114 -19.59 1.95 -31.81
CA LEU A 114 -18.86 3.19 -32.11
C LEU A 114 -18.29 3.20 -33.53
N CYS A 115 -17.71 2.08 -33.97
CA CYS A 115 -17.19 1.96 -35.33
C CYS A 115 -18.31 2.05 -36.37
N LEU A 116 -19.43 1.34 -36.13
CA LEU A 116 -20.58 1.34 -37.04
C LEU A 116 -21.26 2.70 -37.11
N GLU A 117 -21.39 3.42 -35.99
CA GLU A 117 -21.94 4.77 -35.94
C GLU A 117 -21.12 5.72 -36.83
N TYR A 118 -19.79 5.70 -36.69
CA TYR A 118 -18.89 6.49 -37.51
C TYR A 118 -18.99 6.13 -39.00
N LEU A 119 -18.92 4.83 -39.34
CA LEU A 119 -18.90 4.38 -40.73
C LEU A 119 -20.23 4.64 -41.44
N ASN A 120 -21.36 4.37 -40.78
CA ASN A 120 -22.69 4.64 -41.31
C ASN A 120 -22.95 6.15 -41.43
N GLY A 121 -22.57 6.93 -40.41
CA GLY A 121 -22.70 8.39 -40.42
C GLY A 121 -21.93 9.07 -41.56
N ASN A 122 -20.82 8.48 -41.98
CA ASN A 122 -19.98 8.98 -43.09
C ASN A 122 -20.21 8.25 -44.42
N SER A 123 -21.19 7.34 -44.51
CA SER A 123 -21.48 6.56 -45.73
C SER A 123 -20.27 5.79 -46.29
N VAL A 124 -19.37 5.34 -45.41
CA VAL A 124 -18.17 4.57 -45.78
C VAL A 124 -18.57 3.12 -46.02
N LYS A 125 -18.06 2.48 -47.08
CA LYS A 125 -18.25 1.03 -47.28
C LYS A 125 -17.31 0.26 -46.35
N TYR A 126 -17.84 -0.72 -45.66
CA TYR A 126 -17.08 -1.55 -44.73
C TYR A 126 -17.48 -3.02 -44.83
N ASP A 127 -16.56 -3.88 -44.41
CA ASP A 127 -16.80 -5.28 -44.15
C ASP A 127 -17.10 -5.47 -42.66
N LYS A 128 -18.24 -6.09 -42.34
CA LYS A 128 -18.68 -6.31 -40.95
C LYS A 128 -17.69 -7.16 -40.17
N GLU A 129 -17.07 -8.15 -40.82
CA GLU A 129 -16.10 -9.01 -40.15
C GLU A 129 -14.84 -8.23 -39.77
N GLN A 130 -14.40 -7.30 -40.63
CA GLN A 130 -13.26 -6.42 -40.32
C GLN A 130 -13.56 -5.43 -39.21
N VAL A 131 -14.79 -4.89 -39.17
CA VAL A 131 -15.23 -4.00 -38.08
C VAL A 131 -15.25 -4.75 -36.76
N HIS A 132 -15.83 -5.95 -36.72
CA HIS A 132 -15.87 -6.78 -35.52
C HIS A 132 -14.45 -7.14 -35.03
N ASN A 133 -13.55 -7.57 -35.92
CA ASN A 133 -12.15 -7.84 -35.57
C ASN A 133 -11.41 -6.59 -35.05
N THR A 134 -11.73 -5.41 -35.59
CA THR A 134 -11.18 -4.13 -35.10
C THR A 134 -11.70 -3.81 -33.71
N ALA A 135 -12.98 -4.06 -33.44
CA ALA A 135 -13.59 -3.88 -32.13
C ALA A 135 -12.99 -4.83 -31.08
N ILE A 136 -12.77 -6.10 -31.42
CA ILE A 136 -12.05 -7.07 -30.55
C ILE A 136 -10.68 -6.52 -30.18
N TYR A 137 -9.89 -6.11 -31.17
CA TYR A 137 -8.54 -5.59 -30.91
C TYR A 137 -8.55 -4.29 -30.10
N ALA A 138 -9.53 -3.41 -30.32
CA ALA A 138 -9.72 -2.20 -29.50
C ALA A 138 -10.07 -2.53 -28.04
N ALA A 139 -10.92 -3.54 -27.81
CA ALA A 139 -11.27 -4.03 -26.49
C ALA A 139 -10.05 -4.64 -25.76
N GLU A 140 -9.23 -5.41 -26.47
CA GLU A 140 -7.95 -5.94 -25.95
C GLU A 140 -7.01 -4.80 -25.55
N VAL A 141 -6.82 -3.81 -26.44
CA VAL A 141 -5.98 -2.63 -26.18
C VAL A 141 -6.49 -1.83 -24.99
N TYR A 142 -7.80 -1.63 -24.87
CA TYR A 142 -8.40 -0.96 -23.72
C TYR A 142 -8.14 -1.73 -22.43
N SER A 143 -8.35 -3.05 -22.45
CA SER A 143 -8.09 -3.90 -21.28
C SER A 143 -6.62 -3.92 -20.88
N ASP A 144 -5.70 -3.91 -21.85
CA ASP A 144 -4.28 -3.79 -21.59
C ASP A 144 -3.89 -2.44 -21.00
N CYS A 145 -4.54 -1.35 -21.39
CA CYS A 145 -4.19 -0.01 -20.90
C CYS A 145 -4.81 0.34 -19.55
N PHE A 146 -6.02 -0.16 -19.26
CA PHE A 146 -6.79 0.19 -18.07
C PHE A 146 -7.03 -0.98 -17.11
N GLY A 147 -6.70 -2.20 -17.52
CA GLY A 147 -6.81 -3.40 -16.71
C GLY A 147 -5.52 -3.67 -15.96
N ILE A 148 -5.64 -4.18 -14.73
CA ILE A 148 -4.49 -4.59 -13.92
C ILE A 148 -4.36 -6.13 -13.96
N GLN A 149 -3.14 -6.60 -14.20
CA GLN A 149 -2.76 -8.01 -14.33
C GLN A 149 -1.65 -8.37 -13.35
N ASN A 150 -1.45 -9.68 -13.14
CA ASN A 150 -0.39 -10.23 -12.26
C ASN A 150 -0.47 -9.78 -10.78
N CYS A 151 -1.67 -9.42 -10.30
CA CYS A 151 -1.92 -8.98 -8.92
C CYS A 151 -1.82 -10.08 -7.85
N GLY A 152 -1.63 -11.35 -8.22
CA GLY A 152 -1.74 -12.49 -7.30
C GLY A 152 -0.81 -12.38 -6.08
N ARG A 153 0.41 -11.86 -6.24
CA ARG A 153 1.34 -11.63 -5.12
C ARG A 153 0.84 -10.54 -4.16
N VAL A 154 0.30 -9.45 -4.69
CA VAL A 154 -0.23 -8.33 -3.90
C VAL A 154 -1.51 -8.76 -3.18
N GLN A 155 -2.40 -9.46 -3.87
CA GLN A 155 -3.61 -10.08 -3.30
C GLN A 155 -3.27 -11.03 -2.16
N ALA A 156 -2.31 -11.94 -2.36
CA ALA A 156 -1.87 -12.89 -1.34
C ALA A 156 -1.28 -12.17 -0.12
N PHE A 157 -0.47 -11.12 -0.35
CA PHE A 157 0.06 -10.29 0.72
C PHE A 157 -1.06 -9.62 1.53
N ILE A 158 -2.00 -8.94 0.87
CA ILE A 158 -3.12 -8.24 1.53
C ILE A 158 -3.99 -9.23 2.31
N SER A 159 -4.34 -10.36 1.69
CA SER A 159 -5.16 -11.41 2.32
C SER A 159 -4.47 -11.97 3.56
N ASN A 160 -3.20 -12.38 3.44
CA ASN A 160 -2.43 -12.92 4.56
C ASN A 160 -2.20 -11.88 5.66
N ALA A 161 -1.86 -10.64 5.32
CA ALA A 161 -1.66 -9.56 6.28
C ALA A 161 -2.97 -9.23 7.02
N ASN A 162 -4.12 -9.21 6.33
CA ASN A 162 -5.42 -9.00 6.95
C ASN A 162 -5.83 -10.16 7.86
N TYR A 163 -5.58 -11.40 7.45
CA TYR A 163 -5.87 -12.60 8.24
C TYR A 163 -5.01 -12.65 9.51
N GLN A 164 -3.71 -12.36 9.39
CA GLN A 164 -2.78 -12.41 10.53
C GLN A 164 -2.79 -11.14 11.38
N TYR A 165 -3.38 -10.03 10.92
CA TYR A 165 -3.39 -8.74 11.62
C TYR A 165 -3.84 -8.88 13.06
N GLY A 166 -5.00 -9.52 13.29
CA GLY A 166 -5.56 -9.68 14.63
C GLY A 166 -4.58 -10.39 15.56
N LYS A 167 -3.89 -11.41 15.07
CA LYS A 167 -2.86 -12.16 15.81
C LYS A 167 -1.64 -11.28 16.11
N TYR A 168 -1.09 -10.58 15.12
CA TYR A 168 0.12 -9.76 15.30
C TYR A 168 -0.14 -8.55 16.21
N ALA A 169 -1.18 -7.77 15.95
CA ALA A 169 -1.50 -6.59 16.75
C ALA A 169 -1.82 -6.97 18.21
N SER A 170 -2.64 -8.00 18.43
CA SER A 170 -2.98 -8.45 19.79
C SER A 170 -1.76 -9.03 20.53
N THR A 171 -0.93 -9.83 19.86
CA THR A 171 0.28 -10.39 20.46
C THR A 171 1.27 -9.28 20.83
N GLY A 172 1.49 -8.31 19.94
CA GLY A 172 2.34 -7.16 20.20
C GLY A 172 1.85 -6.34 21.40
N LEU A 173 0.54 -6.04 21.44
CA LEU A 173 -0.07 -5.32 22.54
C LEU A 173 -0.01 -6.09 23.87
N LEU A 174 -0.22 -7.42 23.83
CA LEU A 174 -0.15 -8.27 25.02
C LEU A 174 1.27 -8.33 25.58
N ILE A 175 2.28 -8.55 24.73
CA ILE A 175 3.68 -8.56 25.15
C ILE A 175 4.05 -7.21 25.79
N LEU A 176 3.65 -6.10 25.15
CA LEU A 176 3.91 -4.75 25.65
C LEU A 176 3.25 -4.50 27.01
N THR A 177 1.96 -4.78 27.14
CA THR A 177 1.18 -4.50 28.36
C THR A 177 1.58 -5.39 29.53
N VAL A 178 1.78 -6.70 29.31
CA VAL A 178 2.24 -7.63 30.34
C VAL A 178 3.63 -7.26 30.83
N SER A 179 4.54 -6.89 29.92
CA SER A 179 5.90 -6.50 30.31
C SER A 179 5.92 -5.21 31.15
N ILE A 180 5.07 -4.23 30.80
CA ILE A 180 4.90 -3.00 31.61
C ILE A 180 4.29 -3.33 32.97
N ALA A 181 3.26 -4.19 33.03
CA ALA A 181 2.64 -4.59 34.29
C ALA A 181 3.64 -5.30 35.21
N LEU A 182 4.44 -6.23 34.67
CA LEU A 182 5.50 -6.91 35.42
C LEU A 182 6.55 -5.93 35.95
N LEU A 183 6.97 -4.94 35.15
CA LEU A 183 7.88 -3.89 35.64
C LEU A 183 7.28 -3.12 36.82
N LEU A 184 6.00 -2.76 36.76
CA LEU A 184 5.31 -2.03 37.82
C LEU A 184 5.17 -2.85 39.11
N ILE A 185 4.95 -4.17 38.99
CA ILE A 185 4.82 -5.08 40.14
C ILE A 185 6.19 -5.37 40.78
N LEU A 186 7.22 -5.61 39.96
CA LEU A 186 8.52 -6.07 40.42
C LEU A 186 9.41 -4.95 40.96
N PHE A 187 9.17 -3.69 40.58
CA PHE A 187 9.99 -2.55 40.97
C PHE A 187 9.16 -1.47 41.68
N THR A 188 9.50 -1.21 42.94
CA THR A 188 8.83 -0.23 43.79
C THR A 188 9.20 1.22 43.48
N LYS A 189 10.38 1.45 42.87
CA LYS A 189 10.85 2.79 42.49
C LYS A 189 10.26 3.22 41.15
N LYS A 190 9.23 4.06 41.20
CA LYS A 190 8.52 4.59 40.01
C LYS A 190 9.46 5.25 38.99
N ASP A 191 10.45 6.03 39.45
CA ASP A 191 11.42 6.71 38.56
C ASP A 191 12.34 5.73 37.82
N TYR A 192 12.60 4.55 38.40
CA TYR A 192 13.34 3.50 37.71
C TYR A 192 12.48 2.86 36.62
N VAL A 193 11.24 2.48 36.96
CA VAL A 193 10.30 1.87 36.01
C VAL A 193 10.04 2.78 34.81
N LEU A 194 9.79 4.07 35.06
CA LEU A 194 9.54 5.04 33.98
C LEU A 194 10.75 5.16 33.04
N ARG A 195 11.98 5.17 33.56
CA ARG A 195 13.20 5.18 32.72
C ARG A 195 13.29 3.94 31.83
N VAL A 196 13.00 2.76 32.37
CA VAL A 196 12.99 1.50 31.61
C VAL A 196 11.92 1.53 30.50
N ILE A 197 10.74 2.05 30.80
CA ILE A 197 9.66 2.20 29.82
C ILE A 197 10.10 3.16 28.70
N TYR A 198 10.63 4.34 29.05
CA TYR A 198 11.09 5.29 28.04
C TYR A 198 12.27 4.75 27.21
N SER A 199 13.21 4.01 27.80
CA SER A 199 14.28 3.37 27.03
C SER A 199 13.73 2.33 26.05
N ALA A 200 12.73 1.56 26.46
CA ALA A 200 12.07 0.59 25.57
C ALA A 200 11.37 1.30 24.40
N PHE A 201 10.60 2.36 24.65
CA PHE A 201 9.94 3.13 23.59
C PHE A 201 10.95 3.85 22.68
N THR A 202 12.10 4.29 23.22
CA THR A 202 13.20 4.83 22.42
C THR A 202 13.71 3.76 21.44
N ALA A 203 13.91 2.53 21.91
CA ALA A 203 14.31 1.40 21.06
C ALA A 203 13.24 1.04 20.02
N THR A 204 11.95 1.03 20.39
CA THR A 204 10.83 0.84 19.45
C THR A 204 10.87 1.88 18.34
N GLY A 205 10.93 3.16 18.72
CA GLY A 205 10.89 4.27 17.76
C GLY A 205 12.09 4.27 16.81
N LEU A 206 13.31 4.09 17.34
CA LEU A 206 14.52 3.99 16.53
C LEU A 206 14.46 2.81 15.56
N SER A 207 13.94 1.65 16.01
CA SER A 207 13.81 0.47 15.14
C SER A 207 12.86 0.75 13.98
N LEU A 208 11.69 1.34 14.24
CA LEU A 208 10.73 1.70 13.18
C LEU A 208 11.32 2.74 12.21
N PHE A 209 12.03 3.73 12.75
CA PHE A 209 12.73 4.73 11.95
C PHE A 209 13.75 4.11 11.00
N LEU A 210 14.62 3.24 11.54
CA LEU A 210 15.64 2.56 10.75
C LEU A 210 15.03 1.59 9.74
N ILE A 211 14.00 0.82 10.10
CA ILE A 211 13.30 -0.07 9.18
C ILE A 211 12.76 0.71 7.98
N GLY A 212 12.08 1.84 8.22
CA GLY A 212 11.53 2.66 7.16
C GLY A 212 12.61 3.25 6.24
N ILE A 213 13.68 3.83 6.81
CA ILE A 213 14.78 4.42 6.01
C ILE A 213 15.56 3.35 5.25
N CYS A 214 15.94 2.25 5.90
CA CYS A 214 16.68 1.19 5.23
C CYS A 214 15.85 0.59 4.09
N ALA A 215 14.55 0.36 4.29
CA ALA A 215 13.67 -0.16 3.24
C ALA A 215 13.56 0.80 2.04
N LEU A 216 13.57 2.11 2.27
CA LEU A 216 13.61 3.12 1.20
C LEU A 216 14.95 3.12 0.46
N ILE A 217 16.08 3.05 1.17
CA ILE A 217 17.43 3.05 0.57
C ILE A 217 17.65 1.79 -0.28
N PHE A 218 17.23 0.62 0.21
CA PHE A 218 17.38 -0.64 -0.51
C PHE A 218 16.34 -0.86 -1.61
N GLY A 219 15.34 0.03 -1.74
CA GLY A 219 14.37 -0.03 -2.81
C GLY A 219 13.49 -1.28 -2.78
N ILE A 220 13.11 -1.76 -1.59
CA ILE A 220 12.29 -3.00 -1.42
C ILE A 220 10.98 -2.94 -2.22
N ALA A 221 10.48 -1.75 -2.51
CA ALA A 221 9.27 -1.53 -3.29
C ALA A 221 9.43 -1.76 -4.82
N ASN A 222 10.66 -1.76 -5.35
CA ASN A 222 10.94 -1.75 -6.79
C ASN A 222 10.78 -3.12 -7.48
N GLU A 223 10.50 -4.20 -6.74
CA GLU A 223 10.41 -5.57 -7.27
C GLU A 223 8.96 -6.03 -7.53
N LEU A 224 7.98 -5.11 -7.55
CA LEU A 224 6.58 -5.46 -7.78
C LEU A 224 6.31 -5.70 -9.28
N MET A 225 6.20 -6.99 -9.65
CA MET A 225 5.84 -7.43 -11.00
C MET A 225 4.32 -7.36 -11.22
N VAL A 226 3.78 -6.14 -11.35
CA VAL A 226 2.38 -5.89 -11.69
C VAL A 226 2.34 -5.21 -13.06
N GLU A 227 1.41 -5.64 -13.90
CA GLU A 227 1.22 -5.08 -15.23
C GLU A 227 -0.12 -4.37 -15.34
N PRO A 228 -0.22 -3.30 -16.13
CA PRO A 228 0.88 -2.53 -16.74
C PRO A 228 1.80 -1.81 -15.75
N HIS A 229 2.98 -1.40 -16.22
CA HIS A 229 4.04 -0.75 -15.42
C HIS A 229 3.58 0.46 -14.60
N HIS A 230 2.64 1.28 -15.10
CA HIS A 230 2.11 2.43 -14.36
C HIS A 230 1.38 2.04 -13.06
N TYR A 231 0.80 0.83 -12.99
CA TYR A 231 0.27 0.30 -11.73
C TYR A 231 1.36 -0.18 -10.78
N ALA A 232 2.46 -0.75 -11.30
CA ALA A 232 3.63 -1.07 -10.49
C ALA A 232 4.23 0.21 -9.87
N ASP A 233 4.31 1.31 -10.63
CA ASP A 233 4.76 2.61 -10.12
C ASP A 233 3.82 3.15 -9.04
N ALA A 234 2.50 3.06 -9.24
CA ALA A 234 1.51 3.47 -8.24
C ALA A 234 1.62 2.64 -6.94
N LEU A 235 1.85 1.32 -7.04
CA LEU A 235 2.09 0.45 -5.90
C LEU A 235 3.41 0.77 -5.21
N THR A 236 4.48 0.97 -5.97
CA THR A 236 5.80 1.33 -5.45
C THR A 236 5.72 2.64 -4.68
N ARG A 237 5.02 3.63 -5.23
CA ARG A 237 4.73 4.91 -4.56
C ARG A 237 3.93 4.71 -3.28
N SER A 238 2.91 3.85 -3.30
CA SER A 238 2.11 3.49 -2.12
C SER A 238 3.00 2.92 -1.00
N VAL A 239 3.83 1.92 -1.31
CA VAL A 239 4.77 1.31 -0.36
C VAL A 239 5.76 2.35 0.17
N ASN A 240 6.34 3.18 -0.69
CA ASN A 240 7.28 4.23 -0.27
C ASN A 240 6.65 5.24 0.68
N ILE A 241 5.39 5.65 0.45
CA ILE A 241 4.66 6.52 1.39
C ILE A 241 4.50 5.84 2.75
N VAL A 242 4.18 4.55 2.79
CA VAL A 242 4.05 3.81 4.05
C VAL A 242 5.38 3.69 4.79
N LEU A 243 6.49 3.50 4.08
CA LEU A 243 7.83 3.50 4.68
C LEU A 243 8.20 4.87 5.25
N ILE A 244 7.81 5.96 4.59
CA ILE A 244 7.97 7.33 5.12
C ILE A 244 7.12 7.50 6.39
N ILE A 245 5.84 7.11 6.38
CA ILE A 245 4.97 7.19 7.56
C ILE A 245 5.53 6.36 8.73
N THR A 246 6.07 5.18 8.43
CA THR A 246 6.74 4.32 9.43
C THR A 246 7.94 5.03 10.03
N SER A 247 8.75 5.67 9.19
CA SER A 247 9.92 6.45 9.64
C SER A 247 9.52 7.62 10.53
N VAL A 248 8.53 8.42 10.11
CA VAL A 248 8.02 9.56 10.87
C VAL A 248 7.42 9.10 12.20
N THR A 249 6.64 8.02 12.21
CA THR A 249 6.07 7.43 13.43
C THR A 249 7.17 7.00 14.40
N GLY A 250 8.21 6.33 13.90
CA GLY A 250 9.39 5.97 14.69
C GLY A 250 10.10 7.17 15.30
N ALA A 251 10.30 8.23 14.51
CA ALA A 251 10.90 9.48 14.99
C ALA A 251 10.07 10.15 16.09
N VAL A 252 8.75 10.22 15.93
CA VAL A 252 7.83 10.79 16.94
C VAL A 252 7.86 9.99 18.24
N ILE A 253 7.77 8.65 18.18
CA ILE A 253 7.85 7.79 19.37
C ILE A 253 9.19 8.01 20.10
N THR A 254 10.29 8.08 19.35
CA THR A 254 11.64 8.33 19.89
C THR A 254 11.72 9.69 20.58
N ALA A 255 11.25 10.75 19.93
CA ALA A 255 11.28 12.11 20.47
C ALA A 255 10.47 12.25 21.76
N LEU A 256 9.28 11.64 21.81
CA LEU A 256 8.44 11.61 23.01
C LEU A 256 9.12 10.84 24.15
N ALA A 257 9.75 9.69 23.84
CA ALA A 257 10.42 8.87 24.84
C ALA A 257 11.68 9.54 25.42
N ILE A 258 12.48 10.21 24.58
CA ILE A 258 13.64 10.99 25.02
C ILE A 258 13.18 12.17 25.89
N SER A 259 12.15 12.91 25.46
CA SER A 259 11.61 14.03 26.22
C SER A 259 11.09 13.59 27.60
N GLY A 260 10.40 12.46 27.65
CA GLY A 260 9.98 11.80 28.89
C GLY A 260 11.17 11.43 29.78
N SER A 261 12.21 10.83 29.21
CA SER A 261 13.44 10.47 29.93
C SER A 261 14.15 11.69 30.55
N VAL A 262 14.30 12.77 29.79
CA VAL A 262 14.93 14.02 30.25
C VAL A 262 14.12 14.67 31.37
N SER A 263 12.79 14.70 31.24
CA SER A 263 11.90 15.21 32.28
C SER A 263 12.02 14.43 33.59
N GLN A 264 12.09 13.09 33.51
CA GLN A 264 12.31 12.24 34.70
C GLN A 264 13.68 12.48 35.34
N TYR A 265 14.73 12.61 34.52
CA TYR A 265 16.08 12.88 35.03
C TYR A 265 16.14 14.21 35.81
N LYS A 266 15.52 15.28 35.27
CA LYS A 266 15.41 16.58 35.96
C LYS A 266 14.67 16.46 37.29
N LYS A 267 13.55 15.72 37.35
CA LYS A 267 12.81 15.49 38.59
C LYS A 267 13.62 14.73 39.62
N SER A 268 14.35 13.68 39.22
CA SER A 268 15.20 12.93 40.16
C SER A 268 16.34 13.77 40.73
N LYS A 269 16.87 14.72 39.95
CA LYS A 269 17.95 15.62 40.39
C LYS A 269 17.47 16.69 41.36
N HIS A 270 16.20 17.11 41.26
CA HIS A 270 15.61 18.09 42.19
C HIS A 270 15.16 17.50 43.53
N ASN A 271 14.95 16.17 43.60
CA ASN A 271 14.51 15.46 44.79
C ASN A 271 15.66 14.77 45.56
N GLN A 272 16.92 15.00 45.15
CA GLN A 272 18.14 14.61 45.87
C GLN A 272 18.74 15.83 46.58
#